data_AF-A0A401GS39-F1
#
_entry.id   AF-A0A401GS39-F1
#
_cell.length_a   1.000
_cell.length_b   1.000
_cell.length_c   1.000
_cell.angle_alpha   90.00
_cell.angle_beta   90.00
_cell.angle_gamma   90.00
#
_symmetry.space_group_name_H-M   'P 1'
#
loop_
_entity.id
_entity.type
_entity.pdbx_description
1 polymer ?
#
loop_
_entity_poly.entity_id
_entity_poly.type
_entity_poly.pdbx_seq_one_letter_code
_entity_poly.pdbx_strand_id
1 'polypeptide(L)'
;MYVVGAGQPLVDLHCTLVPPADAGDNFFLNGPTSVGSSRAEAVPLLRELNDSVSGEATTKDINTPLAIDDGRDWVRNLSLVITHNLPNDTLDTLSRLLWDALTGPQLIAVRSAGFLADFYVRFHEHCVSQPHTDETAPSVRLRDLSLGSCGGRGTHGGALTATDTEKNHFAVFQAQKWKLSEEN
;
A
#
# COMPACT_ATOMS: atom_id res chain seq x y z
N MET A 1 2.71 11.69 15.03
CA MET A 1 1.68 11.15 14.11
C MET A 1 2.21 11.40 12.73
N TYR A 2 2.44 10.35 11.94
CA TYR A 2 3.09 10.49 10.65
C TYR A 2 2.07 10.83 9.58
N VAL A 3 2.11 12.06 9.09
CA VAL A 3 1.33 12.45 7.92
C VAL A 3 2.23 12.33 6.70
N VAL A 4 1.82 11.49 5.74
CA VAL A 4 2.56 11.24 4.52
C VAL A 4 1.72 11.71 3.34
N GLY A 5 2.01 12.90 2.81
CA GLY A 5 1.47 13.32 1.52
C GLY A 5 2.42 12.92 0.39
N ALA A 6 1.92 12.24 -0.65
CA ALA A 6 2.75 11.94 -1.81
C ALA A 6 3.06 13.25 -2.56
N GLY A 7 4.35 13.60 -2.72
CA GLY A 7 4.77 14.87 -3.33
C GLY A 7 4.57 16.10 -2.44
N GLN A 8 4.31 15.91 -1.14
CA GLN A 8 4.22 16.94 -0.11
C GLN A 8 5.22 16.60 1.01
N PRO A 9 5.64 17.58 1.85
CA PRO A 9 6.51 17.27 2.96
C PRO A 9 5.89 16.25 3.91
N LEU A 10 6.72 15.34 4.43
CA LEU A 10 6.34 14.51 5.58
C LEU A 10 6.10 15.44 6.75
N VAL A 11 4.91 15.41 7.36
CA VAL A 11 4.60 16.24 8.52
C VAL A 11 4.46 15.34 9.75
N ASP A 12 5.31 15.51 10.74
CA ASP A 12 5.15 14.84 12.03
C ASP A 12 4.49 15.78 13.04
N LEU A 13 3.31 15.39 13.53
CA LEU A 13 2.62 16.07 14.63
C LEU A 13 2.79 15.29 15.93
N HIS A 14 3.57 15.85 16.85
CA HIS A 14 3.79 15.25 18.17
C HIS A 14 3.94 16.34 19.24
N CYS A 15 3.03 16.35 20.21
CA CYS A 15 3.02 17.31 21.33
C CYS A 15 3.75 16.81 22.58
N THR A 16 4.21 15.56 22.59
CA THR A 16 4.81 14.93 23.76
C THR A 16 6.34 14.93 23.70
N LEU A 17 6.95 15.04 24.87
CA LEU A 17 8.39 14.87 25.04
C LEU A 17 8.75 13.38 24.94
N VAL A 18 10.01 13.12 24.61
CA VAL A 18 10.56 11.76 24.55
C VAL A 18 10.77 11.23 25.97
N PRO A 19 10.04 10.19 26.41
CA PRO A 19 10.35 9.48 27.65
C PRO A 19 11.59 8.58 27.47
N PRO A 20 12.26 8.18 28.57
CA PRO A 20 13.42 7.29 28.50
C PRO A 20 13.15 5.95 27.82
N ALA A 21 11.93 5.41 27.94
CA ALA A 21 11.54 4.16 27.29
C ALA A 21 11.58 4.28 25.75
N ASP A 22 11.05 5.36 25.20
CA ASP A 22 11.00 5.59 23.75
C ASP A 22 12.38 5.87 23.16
N ALA A 23 13.30 6.45 23.93
CA ALA A 23 14.67 6.68 23.50
C ALA A 23 15.48 5.37 23.30
N GLY A 24 15.06 4.27 23.94
CA GLY A 24 15.65 2.96 23.75
C GLY A 24 14.99 2.12 22.66
N ASP A 25 13.72 2.40 22.35
CA ASP A 25 12.91 1.62 21.39
C ASP A 25 12.93 2.22 19.97
N ASN A 26 13.11 3.54 19.83
CA ASN A 26 13.14 4.21 18.54
C ASN A 26 14.57 4.38 18.01
N PHE A 27 14.81 3.86 16.80
CA PHE A 27 16.08 4.03 16.09
C PHE A 27 16.37 5.49 15.70
N PHE A 28 15.33 6.30 15.49
CA PHE A 28 15.43 7.70 15.06
C PHE A 28 15.50 8.70 16.22
N LEU A 29 15.92 8.26 17.40
CA LEU A 29 16.19 9.13 18.55
C LEU A 29 17.62 8.90 19.02
N ASN A 30 18.33 9.97 19.39
CA ASN A 30 19.74 9.90 19.79
C ASN A 30 19.89 9.44 21.26
N GLY A 31 19.28 8.30 21.60
CA GLY A 31 19.34 7.64 22.89
C GLY A 31 19.18 8.61 24.08
N PRO A 32 20.14 8.67 25.02
CA PRO A 32 20.00 9.48 26.22
C PRO A 32 19.99 11.00 25.96
N THR A 33 20.48 11.46 24.80
CA THR A 33 20.54 12.90 24.49
C THR A 33 19.21 13.47 24.03
N SER A 34 18.32 12.65 23.47
CA SER A 34 16.98 13.06 23.04
C SER A 34 15.92 12.93 24.13
N VAL A 35 16.27 12.40 25.32
CA VAL A 35 15.32 12.28 26.44
C VAL A 35 14.94 13.67 26.95
N GLY A 36 13.64 13.96 26.97
CA GLY A 36 13.13 15.28 27.35
C GLY A 36 13.08 16.31 26.21
N SER A 37 13.61 15.98 25.03
CA SER A 37 13.38 16.76 23.81
C SER A 37 12.00 16.48 23.22
N SER A 38 11.58 17.33 22.27
CA SER A 38 10.40 17.04 21.45
C SER A 38 10.67 15.83 20.56
N ARG A 39 9.69 14.92 20.44
CA ARG A 39 9.77 13.78 19.50
C ARG A 39 9.96 14.20 18.04
N ALA A 40 9.61 15.46 17.72
CA ALA A 40 9.90 16.09 16.44
C ALA A 40 11.39 16.08 16.05
N GLU A 41 12.31 15.89 17.00
CA GLU A 41 13.76 15.72 16.74
C GLU A 41 14.08 14.49 15.89
N ALA A 42 13.15 13.54 15.75
CA ALA A 42 13.32 12.38 14.87
C ALA A 42 13.28 12.74 13.37
N VAL A 43 12.64 13.86 12.98
CA VAL A 43 12.42 14.21 11.57
C VAL A 43 13.73 14.49 10.80
N PRO A 44 14.71 15.23 11.34
CA PRO A 44 16.04 15.33 10.72
C PRO A 44 16.69 13.98 10.40
N LEU A 45 16.66 13.03 11.34
CA LEU A 45 17.23 11.69 11.15
C LEU A 45 16.47 10.88 10.08
N LEU A 46 15.15 11.08 9.97
CA LEU A 46 14.36 10.51 8.87
C LEU A 46 14.70 11.11 7.50
N ARG A 47 15.11 12.39 7.47
CA ARG A 47 15.53 13.06 6.23
C ARG A 47 16.90 12.61 5.75
N GLU A 48 17.80 12.24 6.65
CA GLU A 48 19.11 11.67 6.30
C GLU A 48 18.99 10.36 5.51
N LEU A 49 17.87 9.64 5.65
CA LEU A 49 17.64 8.41 4.88
C LEU A 49 17.41 8.70 3.38
N ASN A 50 16.85 9.86 3.05
CA ASN A 50 16.59 10.24 1.66
C ASN A 50 16.51 11.77 1.50
N ASP A 51 17.56 12.36 0.93
CA ASP A 51 17.67 13.80 0.67
C ASP A 51 16.57 14.36 -0.26
N SER A 52 15.91 13.50 -1.05
CA SER A 52 14.83 13.90 -1.95
C SER A 52 13.49 14.10 -1.22
N VAL A 53 13.40 13.72 0.06
CA VAL A 53 12.19 13.86 0.88
C VAL A 53 12.29 15.11 1.74
N SER A 54 11.41 16.08 1.51
CA SER A 54 11.23 17.18 2.45
C SER A 54 10.41 16.69 3.66
N GLY A 55 10.87 17.01 4.87
CA GLY A 55 10.14 16.71 6.11
C GLY A 55 10.05 17.96 6.98
N GLU A 56 8.87 18.17 7.56
CA GLU A 56 8.55 19.21 8.53
C GLU A 56 8.03 18.57 9.82
N ALA A 57 8.42 19.11 10.96
CA ALA A 57 7.98 18.62 12.25
C ALA A 57 7.25 19.73 12.99
N THR A 58 6.06 19.44 13.51
CA THR A 58 5.25 20.41 14.25
C THR A 58 4.95 19.86 15.64
N THR A 59 5.29 20.62 16.68
CA THR A 59 5.05 20.22 18.09
C THR A 59 3.59 20.41 18.56
N LYS A 60 2.65 20.61 17.62
CA LYS A 60 1.24 20.88 17.94
C LYS A 60 0.50 19.56 18.14
N ASP A 61 -0.43 19.56 19.09
CA ASP A 61 -1.36 18.46 19.27
C ASP A 61 -2.37 18.45 18.11
N ILE A 62 -2.71 17.27 17.60
CA ILE A 62 -3.65 17.06 16.50
C ILE A 62 -5.06 17.57 16.84
N ASN A 63 -5.42 17.64 18.12
CA ASN A 63 -6.68 18.24 18.55
C ASN A 63 -6.78 19.73 18.18
N THR A 64 -5.64 20.44 18.06
CA THR A 64 -5.60 21.87 17.70
C THR A 64 -6.07 22.12 16.26
N PRO A 65 -5.47 21.50 15.22
CA PRO A 65 -5.96 21.65 13.86
C PRO A 65 -7.35 21.02 13.65
N LEU A 66 -7.74 20.00 14.43
CA LEU A 66 -9.09 19.43 14.36
C LEU A 66 -10.18 20.36 14.92
N ALA A 67 -9.82 21.34 15.75
CA ALA A 67 -10.76 22.29 16.34
C ALA A 67 -11.08 23.49 15.42
N ILE A 68 -10.24 23.75 14.42
CA ILE A 68 -10.34 24.93 13.53
C ILE A 68 -10.67 24.45 12.12
N ASP A 69 -11.57 25.13 11.41
CA ASP A 69 -11.99 24.71 10.07
C ASP A 69 -10.82 24.72 9.06
N ASP A 70 -9.97 25.74 9.07
CA ASP A 70 -8.75 25.79 8.24
C ASP A 70 -7.82 24.58 8.51
N GLY A 71 -7.74 24.13 9.76
CA GLY A 71 -6.93 22.98 10.15
C GLY A 71 -7.52 21.66 9.67
N ARG A 72 -8.86 21.54 9.65
CA ARG A 72 -9.56 20.38 9.09
C ARG A 72 -9.36 20.28 7.59
N ASP A 73 -9.39 21.41 6.88
CA ASP A 73 -9.16 21.45 5.44
C ASP A 73 -7.69 21.14 5.11
N TRP A 74 -6.74 21.57 5.95
CA TRP A 74 -5.35 21.11 5.84
C TRP A 74 -5.25 19.58 5.93
N VAL A 75 -5.92 18.95 6.91
CA VAL A 75 -5.90 17.48 7.05
C VAL A 75 -6.54 16.77 5.84
N ARG A 76 -7.59 17.36 5.26
CA ARG A 76 -8.26 16.80 4.06
C ARG A 76 -7.44 16.89 2.79
N ASN A 77 -6.49 17.82 2.72
CA ASN A 77 -5.61 17.99 1.56
C ASN A 77 -4.42 17.01 1.54
N LEU A 78 -4.26 16.20 2.58
CA LEU A 78 -3.23 15.17 2.65
C LEU A 78 -3.58 14.01 1.73
N SER A 79 -2.58 13.19 1.36
CA SER A 79 -2.81 11.97 0.57
C SER A 79 -3.06 10.75 1.46
N LEU A 80 -2.25 10.60 2.52
CA LEU A 80 -2.31 9.50 3.47
C LEU A 80 -2.02 10.02 4.88
N VAL A 81 -2.83 9.57 5.82
CA VAL A 81 -2.71 9.91 7.24
C VAL A 81 -2.38 8.65 8.02
N ILE A 82 -1.23 8.62 8.70
CA ILE A 82 -0.81 7.49 9.54
C ILE A 82 -0.79 7.93 11.00
N THR A 83 -1.67 7.33 11.80
CA THR A 83 -1.73 7.58 13.24
C THR A 83 -1.07 6.43 13.98
N HIS A 84 -0.35 6.75 15.06
CA HIS A 84 0.30 5.76 15.91
C HIS A 84 -0.06 6.03 17.37
N ASN A 85 -0.59 5.01 18.04
CA ASN A 85 -0.97 5.02 19.46
C ASN A 85 -1.81 6.24 19.89
N LEU A 86 -2.75 6.65 19.03
CA LEU A 86 -3.64 7.79 19.28
C LEU A 86 -4.80 7.38 20.21
N PRO A 87 -5.26 8.26 21.12
CA PRO A 87 -6.46 8.00 21.92
C PRO A 87 -7.70 7.76 21.05
N ASN A 88 -8.58 6.87 21.49
CA ASN A 88 -9.77 6.48 20.72
C ASN A 88 -10.68 7.65 20.39
N ASP A 89 -10.86 8.61 21.31
CA ASP A 89 -11.75 9.76 21.10
C ASP A 89 -11.26 10.68 19.96
N THR A 90 -9.95 10.97 19.95
CA THR A 90 -9.31 11.76 18.90
C THR A 90 -9.28 10.99 17.58
N LEU A 91 -9.00 9.68 17.63
CA LEU A 91 -9.01 8.81 16.45
C LEU A 91 -10.39 8.77 15.81
N ASP A 92 -11.46 8.58 16.58
CA ASP A 92 -12.83 8.55 16.08
C ASP A 92 -13.23 9.87 15.42
N THR A 93 -12.89 11.00 16.05
CA THR A 93 -13.11 12.34 15.49
C THR A 93 -12.38 12.55 14.16
N LEU A 94 -11.09 12.21 14.11
CA LEU A 94 -10.29 12.26 12.89
C LEU A 94 -10.88 11.34 11.81
N SER A 95 -11.28 10.13 12.21
CA SER A 95 -11.82 9.13 11.32
C SER A 95 -13.10 9.63 10.62
N ARG A 96 -14.01 10.26 11.37
CA ARG A 96 -15.26 10.84 10.82
C ARG A 96 -14.95 11.97 9.86
N LEU A 97 -14.05 12.88 10.24
CA LEU A 97 -13.65 14.00 9.39
C LEU A 97 -13.11 13.54 8.04
N LEU A 98 -12.27 12.50 8.03
CA LEU A 98 -11.68 11.95 6.82
C LEU A 98 -12.70 11.17 5.97
N TRP A 99 -13.73 10.62 6.60
CA TRP A 99 -14.79 9.88 5.92
C TRP A 99 -15.83 10.76 5.25
N ASP A 100 -16.14 11.92 5.84
CA ASP A 100 -17.13 12.83 5.28
C ASP A 100 -16.73 13.33 3.88
N ALA A 101 -15.44 13.36 3.57
CA ALA A 101 -14.93 13.65 2.25
C ALA A 101 -14.82 12.37 1.41
N LEU A 102 -15.57 12.29 0.31
CA LEU A 102 -15.52 11.14 -0.61
C LEU A 102 -14.14 10.95 -1.26
N THR A 103 -13.46 12.06 -1.56
CA THR A 103 -12.09 12.10 -2.08
C THR A 103 -11.06 12.34 -0.97
N GLY A 104 -11.43 12.09 0.29
CA GLY A 104 -10.56 12.33 1.44
C GLY A 104 -9.35 11.39 1.48
N PRO A 105 -8.32 11.73 2.26
CA PRO A 105 -7.14 10.89 2.42
C PRO A 105 -7.47 9.56 3.06
N GLN A 106 -6.64 8.57 2.74
CA GLN A 106 -6.68 7.28 3.39
C GLN A 106 -6.15 7.42 4.82
N LEU A 107 -6.74 6.66 5.75
CA LEU A 107 -6.31 6.64 7.14
C LEU A 107 -5.76 5.25 7.49
N ILE A 108 -4.56 5.21 8.03
CA ILE A 108 -3.97 4.03 8.65
C ILE A 108 -3.78 4.34 10.14
N ALA A 109 -4.40 3.54 10.99
CA ALA A 109 -4.24 3.60 12.44
C ALA A 109 -3.44 2.39 12.92
N VAL A 110 -2.34 2.67 13.60
CA VAL A 110 -1.44 1.66 14.17
C VAL A 110 -1.47 1.81 15.69
N ARG A 111 -1.71 0.70 16.38
CA ARG A 111 -1.60 0.63 17.83
C ARG A 111 -0.75 -0.56 18.22
N SER A 112 0.27 -0.32 19.03
CA SER A 112 1.14 -1.36 19.56
C SER A 112 1.05 -1.34 21.09
N ALA A 113 0.92 -2.53 21.68
CA ALA A 113 0.87 -2.71 23.12
C ALA A 113 1.59 -4.03 23.47
N GLY A 114 2.86 -3.93 23.87
CA GLY A 114 3.71 -5.09 24.16
C GLY A 114 3.90 -5.96 22.92
N PHE A 115 3.41 -7.19 22.96
CA PHE A 115 3.48 -8.15 21.84
C PHE A 115 2.27 -8.11 20.90
N LEU A 116 1.28 -7.25 21.17
CA LEU A 116 0.11 -7.09 20.32
C LEU A 116 0.27 -5.84 19.46
N ALA A 117 -0.10 -5.96 18.18
CA ALA A 117 -0.19 -4.85 17.25
C ALA A 117 -1.50 -4.93 16.46
N ASP A 118 -2.23 -3.82 16.46
CA ASP A 118 -3.46 -3.64 15.71
C ASP A 118 -3.22 -2.64 14.59
N PHE A 119 -3.68 -3.00 13.39
CA PHE A 119 -3.65 -2.15 12.21
C PHE A 119 -5.07 -1.97 11.68
N TYR A 120 -5.49 -0.72 11.54
CA TYR A 120 -6.77 -0.36 10.94
C TYR A 120 -6.50 0.47 9.70
N VAL A 121 -7.03 0.03 8.55
CA VAL A 121 -6.93 0.75 7.28
C VAL A 121 -8.32 1.18 6.87
N ARG A 122 -8.47 2.45 6.51
CA ARG A 122 -9.75 3.04 6.08
C ARG A 122 -9.59 3.78 4.76
N PHE A 123 -10.44 3.42 3.82
CA PHE A 123 -10.65 4.07 2.53
C PHE A 123 -12.12 3.85 2.12
N HIS A 124 -12.67 4.73 1.28
CA HIS A 124 -14.02 4.53 0.72
C HIS A 124 -14.01 3.42 -0.33
N GLU A 125 -13.14 3.57 -1.33
CA GLU A 125 -12.95 2.63 -2.40
C GLU A 125 -11.47 2.64 -2.79
N HIS A 126 -10.89 1.45 -2.96
CA HIS A 126 -9.53 1.29 -3.44
C HIS A 126 -9.52 0.27 -4.57
N CYS A 127 -9.67 0.78 -5.80
CA CYS A 127 -9.65 -0.05 -7.00
C CYS A 127 -8.21 -0.40 -7.37
N VAL A 128 -7.83 -1.66 -7.17
CA VAL A 128 -6.50 -2.19 -7.53
C VAL A 128 -6.58 -2.85 -8.90
N SER A 129 -5.91 -2.28 -9.90
CA SER A 129 -5.83 -2.84 -11.25
C SER A 129 -4.76 -3.92 -11.39
N GLN A 130 -3.68 -3.81 -10.61
CA GLN A 130 -2.51 -4.67 -10.71
C GLN A 130 -2.18 -5.25 -9.33
N PRO A 131 -2.85 -6.34 -8.91
CA PRO A 131 -2.70 -6.91 -7.57
C PRO A 131 -1.36 -7.63 -7.35
N HIS A 132 -0.50 -7.71 -8.38
CA HIS A 132 0.79 -8.42 -8.34
C HIS A 132 0.66 -9.83 -7.75
N THR A 133 -0.38 -10.57 -8.16
CA THR A 133 -0.57 -11.95 -7.72
C THR A 133 0.57 -12.83 -8.24
N ASP A 134 1.36 -13.36 -7.32
CA ASP A 134 2.57 -14.16 -7.57
C ASP A 134 2.26 -15.42 -8.42
N GLU A 135 1.02 -15.93 -8.31
CA GLU A 135 0.52 -17.08 -9.08
C GLU A 135 -0.69 -16.71 -9.95
N THR A 136 -0.50 -15.79 -10.91
CA THR A 136 -1.53 -15.63 -11.96
C THR A 136 -1.41 -16.75 -12.97
N ALA A 137 -2.28 -17.77 -12.89
CA ALA A 137 -2.36 -18.80 -13.90
C ALA A 137 -2.54 -18.16 -15.29
N PRO A 138 -1.72 -18.51 -16.30
CA PRO A 138 -1.76 -17.85 -17.58
C PRO A 138 -3.12 -18.07 -18.24
N SER A 139 -3.73 -16.99 -18.75
CA SER A 139 -4.99 -17.09 -19.49
C SER A 139 -4.74 -17.65 -20.90
N VAL A 140 -4.66 -18.97 -21.04
CA VAL A 140 -4.38 -19.68 -22.31
C VAL A 140 -5.59 -19.70 -23.26
N ARG A 141 -6.79 -19.35 -22.77
CA ARG A 141 -8.04 -19.24 -23.56
C ARG A 141 -8.35 -20.47 -24.43
N LEU A 142 -8.08 -21.67 -23.91
CA LEU A 142 -8.26 -22.94 -24.65
C LEU A 142 -9.74 -23.26 -24.96
N ARG A 143 -10.70 -22.74 -24.19
CA ARG A 143 -12.12 -23.12 -24.27
C ARG A 143 -12.97 -22.26 -25.19
N ASP A 144 -12.52 -21.07 -25.59
CA ASP A 144 -13.35 -20.14 -26.36
C ASP A 144 -12.53 -19.42 -27.41
N LEU A 145 -12.69 -19.80 -28.68
CA LEU A 145 -11.92 -19.22 -29.77
C LEU A 145 -12.61 -19.39 -31.14
N SER A 146 -13.56 -18.51 -31.45
CA SER A 146 -13.94 -18.24 -32.84
C SER A 146 -12.81 -17.58 -33.65
N LEU A 147 -11.86 -16.89 -32.98
CA LEU A 147 -10.81 -16.08 -33.61
C LEU A 147 -9.42 -16.73 -33.80
N GLY A 148 -9.03 -17.72 -33.00
CA GLY A 148 -7.74 -18.44 -33.16
C GLY A 148 -7.90 -19.82 -33.76
N SER A 149 -9.10 -20.09 -34.28
CA SER A 149 -9.36 -21.18 -35.21
C SER A 149 -8.41 -21.14 -36.42
N CYS A 150 -7.93 -19.96 -36.84
CA CYS A 150 -6.93 -19.85 -37.92
C CYS A 150 -5.51 -20.23 -37.47
N GLY A 151 -5.11 -19.91 -36.23
CA GLY A 151 -3.78 -20.23 -35.70
C GLY A 151 -3.60 -21.72 -35.39
N GLY A 152 -4.62 -22.39 -34.85
CA GLY A 152 -4.57 -23.83 -34.56
C GLY A 152 -4.79 -24.74 -35.77
N ARG A 153 -5.39 -24.22 -36.86
CA ARG A 153 -5.59 -24.96 -38.13
C ARG A 153 -4.33 -24.99 -39.01
N GLY A 154 -3.38 -24.08 -38.80
CA GLY A 154 -2.13 -24.04 -39.57
C GLY A 154 -1.14 -25.17 -39.24
N THR A 155 -1.33 -25.87 -38.12
CA THR A 155 -0.44 -26.94 -37.66
C THR A 155 -1.11 -28.31 -37.81
N HIS A 156 -0.95 -28.97 -38.96
CA HIS A 156 -1.43 -30.34 -39.19
C HIS A 156 -0.51 -31.36 -38.51
N GLY A 157 -0.88 -31.83 -37.30
CA GLY A 157 -0.07 -32.75 -36.51
C GLY A 157 0.30 -34.09 -37.17
N GLY A 158 -0.43 -34.52 -38.20
CA GLY A 158 -0.16 -35.75 -38.95
C GLY A 158 0.94 -35.65 -40.01
N ALA A 159 1.42 -34.45 -40.35
CA ALA A 159 2.40 -34.22 -41.42
C ALA A 159 3.70 -33.55 -40.93
N LEU A 160 3.92 -33.48 -39.62
CA LEU A 160 5.09 -32.84 -39.04
C LEU A 160 6.25 -33.82 -38.94
N THR A 161 7.47 -33.34 -39.20
CA THR A 161 8.68 -34.11 -38.94
C THR A 161 8.90 -34.28 -37.43
N ALA A 162 9.70 -35.27 -37.01
CA ALA A 162 10.00 -35.49 -35.59
C ALA A 162 10.56 -34.21 -34.92
N THR A 163 11.38 -33.46 -35.65
CA THR A 163 11.95 -32.18 -35.22
C THR A 163 10.96 -31.03 -35.13
N ASP A 164 9.87 -31.06 -35.91
CA ASP A 164 8.81 -30.03 -35.84
C ASP A 164 7.81 -30.33 -34.72
N THR A 165 7.65 -31.61 -34.38
CA THR A 165 6.77 -32.06 -33.30
C THR A 165 7.30 -31.62 -31.94
N GLU A 166 8.62 -31.67 -31.72
CA GLU A 166 9.26 -31.21 -30.48
C GLU A 166 9.20 -29.69 -30.28
N LYS A 167 9.07 -28.91 -31.36
CA LYS A 167 9.04 -27.44 -31.32
C LYS A 167 7.65 -26.86 -31.17
N ASN A 168 6.61 -27.68 -31.26
CA ASN A 168 5.24 -27.22 -31.12
C ASN A 168 4.91 -26.84 -29.68
N HIS A 169 4.17 -25.73 -29.54
CA HIS A 169 3.76 -25.24 -28.23
C HIS A 169 2.82 -26.23 -27.55
N PHE A 170 3.14 -26.61 -26.31
CA PHE A 170 2.44 -27.67 -25.54
C PHE A 170 0.91 -27.48 -25.49
N ALA A 171 0.46 -26.23 -25.35
CA ALA A 171 -0.97 -25.89 -25.33
C ALA A 171 -1.71 -26.24 -26.63
N VAL A 172 -1.04 -26.17 -27.80
CA VAL A 172 -1.62 -26.51 -29.11
C VAL A 172 -1.78 -28.02 -29.24
N PHE A 173 -0.79 -28.79 -28.80
CA PHE A 173 -0.82 -30.25 -28.84
C PHE A 173 -1.97 -30.83 -28.00
N GLN A 174 -2.14 -30.34 -26.78
CA GLN A 174 -3.22 -30.80 -25.89
C GLN A 174 -4.61 -30.45 -26.41
N ALA A 175 -4.76 -29.27 -27.04
CA ALA A 175 -6.01 -28.85 -27.68
C ALA A 175 -6.43 -29.80 -28.82
N GLN A 176 -5.49 -30.19 -29.67
CA GLN A 176 -5.74 -31.06 -30.83
C GLN A 176 -6.08 -32.48 -30.38
N LYS A 177 -5.33 -33.03 -29.42
CA LYS A 177 -5.57 -34.37 -28.88
C LYS A 177 -6.95 -34.49 -28.23
N TRP A 178 -7.40 -33.46 -27.51
CA TRP A 178 -8.73 -33.45 -26.89
C TRP A 178 -9.85 -33.40 -27.95
N LYS A 179 -9.74 -32.53 -28.97
CA LYS A 179 -10.71 -32.51 -30.08
C LYS A 179 -10.84 -33.85 -30.80
N LEU A 180 -9.70 -34.51 -31.08
CA LEU A 180 -9.69 -35.83 -31.72
C LEU A 180 -10.31 -36.93 -30.85
N SER A 181 -10.31 -36.78 -29.52
CA SER A 181 -11.00 -37.69 -28.60
C SER A 181 -12.49 -37.41 -28.42
N GLU A 182 -12.98 -36.23 -28.83
CA GLU A 182 -14.41 -35.90 -28.83
C GLU A 182 -15.11 -36.27 -30.15
N GLU A 183 -14.34 -36.42 -31.24
CA GLU A 183 -14.83 -36.82 -32.57
C GLU A 183 -14.92 -38.35 -32.78
N ASN A 184 -14.53 -39.17 -31.80
CA ASN A 184 -14.51 -40.63 -31.86
C ASN A 184 -15.24 -41.27 -30.68
#